data_AF-A0A7C3WRD7-F1
#
_entry.id   AF-A0A7C3WRD7-F1
#
_cell.length_a   1.000
_cell.length_b   1.000
_cell.length_c   1.000
_cell.angle_alpha   90.00
_cell.angle_beta   90.00
_cell.angle_gamma   90.00
#
_symmetry.space_group_name_H-M   'P 1'
#
loop_
_entity.id
_entity.type
_entity.pdbx_description
1 polymer ?
#
loop_
_entity_poly.entity_id
_entity_poly.type
_entity_poly.pdbx_seq_one_letter_code
_entity_poly.pdbx_strand_id
1 'polypeptide(L)' 'MSKKCKLCINEIEENEEFCEVHKLAYLNIIKAYGEWKKAYGEISFNEFLNKIIEAKESGESVKEVALYIMKNNLSVK' A
#
# COMPACT_ATOMS: atom_id res chain seq x y z
N MET A 1 -25.90 1.28 3.00
CA MET A 1 -25.27 2.53 2.51
C MET A 1 -24.02 2.12 1.75
N SER A 2 -23.80 2.59 0.52
CA SER A 2 -22.54 2.30 -0.18
C SER A 2 -21.40 3.08 0.47
N LYS A 3 -20.40 2.37 0.98
CA LYS A 3 -19.17 2.96 1.52
C LYS A 3 -18.20 3.16 0.34
N LYS A 4 -17.35 4.18 0.42
CA LYS A 4 -16.34 4.46 -0.61
C LYS A 4 -14.95 4.15 -0.10
N CYS A 5 -14.09 3.75 -1.02
CA CYS A 5 -12.68 3.52 -0.73
C CYS A 5 -12.04 4.78 -0.12
N LYS A 6 -11.15 4.61 0.85
CA LYS A 6 -10.42 5.74 1.45
C LYS A 6 -9.49 6.47 0.47
N LEU A 7 -9.14 5.83 -0.65
CA LEU A 7 -8.17 6.34 -1.63
C LEU A 7 -8.80 6.76 -2.96
N CYS A 8 -10.00 6.28 -3.28
CA CYS A 8 -10.65 6.58 -4.56
C CYS A 8 -12.17 6.58 -4.45
N ILE A 9 -12.84 6.91 -5.54
CA ILE A 9 -14.30 7.02 -5.60
C ILE A 9 -15.03 5.67 -5.68
N ASN A 10 -14.30 4.56 -5.79
CA ASN A 10 -14.89 3.22 -5.94
C ASN A 10 -15.66 2.79 -4.70
N GLU A 11 -16.75 2.05 -4.91
CA GLU A 11 -17.54 1.45 -3.85
C GLU A 11 -16.80 0.29 -3.19
N ILE A 12 -17.04 0.10 -1.90
CA ILE A 12 -16.44 -0.96 -1.09
C ILE A 12 -17.53 -1.63 -0.26
N GLU A 13 -17.28 -2.88 0.12
CA GLU A 13 -18.12 -3.58 1.08
C GLU A 13 -18.08 -2.87 2.44
N GLU A 14 -19.16 -3.00 3.22
CA GLU A 14 -19.34 -2.28 4.49
C GLU A 14 -18.18 -2.51 5.48
N ASN A 15 -17.62 -3.73 5.45
CA ASN A 15 -16.52 -4.20 6.30
C ASN A 15 -15.12 -3.86 5.76
N GLU A 16 -15.02 -3.27 4.58
CA GLU A 16 -13.74 -2.96 3.95
C GLU A 16 -13.38 -1.48 4.11
N GLU A 17 -12.10 -1.18 3.92
CA GLU A 17 -11.56 0.20 3.90
C GLU A 17 -11.05 0.61 2.52
N PHE A 18 -10.69 -0.38 1.70
CA PHE A 18 -10.15 -0.21 0.36
C PHE A 18 -11.00 -0.94 -0.67
N CYS A 19 -11.05 -0.44 -1.91
CA CYS A 19 -11.60 -1.20 -3.01
C CYS A 19 -10.68 -2.36 -3.38
N GLU A 20 -11.18 -3.31 -4.16
CA GLU A 20 -10.43 -4.52 -4.55
C GLU A 20 -9.04 -4.21 -5.09
N VAL A 21 -8.91 -3.18 -5.93
CA VAL A 21 -7.62 -2.75 -6.52
C VAL A 21 -6.66 -2.25 -5.44
N HIS A 22 -7.12 -1.37 -4.54
CA HIS A 22 -6.29 -0.83 -3.47
C HIS A 22 -5.97 -1.87 -2.39
N LYS A 23 -6.88 -2.80 -2.12
CA LYS A 23 -6.64 -3.95 -1.24
C LYS A 23 -5.56 -4.86 -1.82
N LEU A 24 -5.64 -5.16 -3.13
CA LEU A 24 -4.62 -5.95 -3.81
C LEU A 24 -3.27 -5.24 -3.82
N ALA A 25 -3.24 -3.93 -4.07
CA ALA A 25 -2.04 -3.12 -3.99
C ALA A 25 -1.41 -3.16 -2.59
N TYR A 26 -2.21 -3.01 -1.53
CA TYR A 26 -1.76 -3.15 -0.15
C TYR A 26 -1.12 -4.52 0.11
N LEU A 27 -1.79 -5.62 -0.27
CA LEU A 27 -1.27 -6.97 -0.09
C LEU A 27 0.05 -7.18 -0.86
N ASN A 28 0.15 -6.66 -2.08
CA ASN A 28 1.37 -6.72 -2.88
C ASN A 28 2.53 -5.95 -2.23
N ILE A 29 2.28 -4.78 -1.66
CA ILE A 29 3.28 -3.98 -0.92
C ILE A 29 3.82 -4.79 0.27
N ILE A 30 2.93 -5.37 1.08
CA ILE A 30 3.34 -6.17 2.26
C ILE A 30 4.15 -7.40 1.84
N LYS A 31 3.70 -8.10 0.79
CA LYS A 31 4.42 -9.26 0.26
C LYS A 31 5.81 -8.87 -0.26
N ALA A 32 5.88 -7.85 -1.10
CA ALA A 32 7.13 -7.35 -1.67
C ALA A 32 8.09 -6.85 -0.57
N TYR A 33 7.58 -6.17 0.46
CA TYR A 33 8.41 -5.76 1.60
C TYR A 33 9.08 -6.95 2.29
N GLY A 34 8.36 -8.06 2.47
CA GLY A 34 8.92 -9.29 3.03
C GLY A 34 10.07 -9.86 2.19
N GLU A 35 9.94 -9.82 0.86
CA GLU A 35 11.01 -10.26 -0.07
C GLU A 35 12.20 -9.28 -0.06
N TRP A 36 11.92 -7.99 -0.08
CA TRP A 36 12.93 -6.94 -0.01
C TRP A 36 13.70 -6.97 1.30
N LYS A 37 13.03 -7.19 2.43
CA LYS A 37 13.67 -7.33 3.74
C LYS A 37 14.65 -8.49 3.77
N LYS A 38 14.29 -9.63 3.15
CA LYS A 38 15.20 -10.78 3.03
C LYS A 38 16.40 -10.50 2.12
N ALA A 39 16.20 -9.77 1.03
CA ALA A 39 17.26 -9.46 0.07
C ALA A 39 18.22 -8.35 0.54
N TYR A 40 17.69 -7.29 1.17
CA TYR A 40 18.47 -6.13 1.64
C TYR A 40 19.06 -6.31 3.05
N GLY A 41 18.57 -7.26 3.84
CA GLY A 41 19.00 -7.47 5.24
C GLY A 41 18.38 -6.48 6.23
N GLU A 42 18.56 -5.18 6.01
CA GLU A 42 18.09 -4.10 6.90
C GLU A 42 17.48 -2.93 6.13
N ILE A 43 16.34 -3.14 5.49
CA ILE A 43 15.54 -2.05 4.91
C ILE A 43 14.35 -1.74 5.83
N SER A 44 14.22 -0.46 6.22
CA SER A 44 13.05 0.01 6.95
C SER A 44 11.83 0.06 6.04
N PHE A 45 10.64 -0.14 6.61
CA PHE A 45 9.41 -0.10 5.83
C PHE A 45 9.21 1.24 5.11
N ASN A 46 9.54 2.36 5.77
CA ASN A 46 9.46 3.68 5.17
C ASN A 46 10.44 3.87 3.98
N GLU A 47 11.64 3.31 4.07
CA GLU A 47 12.60 3.34 2.96
C GLU A 47 12.12 2.51 1.77
N PHE A 48 11.55 1.32 2.05
CA PHE A 48 10.92 0.51 1.02
C PHE A 48 9.77 1.26 0.34
N LEU A 49 8.88 1.90 1.11
CA LEU A 49 7.77 2.68 0.58
C LEU A 49 8.25 3.85 -0.30
N ASN A 50 9.28 4.58 0.12
CA ASN A 50 9.86 5.64 -0.72
C ASN A 50 10.37 5.07 -2.05
N LYS A 51 11.12 3.97 -2.03
CA LYS A 51 11.66 3.36 -3.25
C LYS A 51 10.56 2.95 -4.23
N ILE A 52 9.44 2.38 -3.76
CA ILE A 52 8.33 2.00 -4.65
C ILE A 52 7.54 3.23 -5.16
N ILE A 53 7.46 4.30 -4.38
CA ILE A 53 6.81 5.55 -4.81
C ILE A 53 7.63 6.21 -5.93
N GLU A 54 8.95 6.23 -5.78
CA GLU A 54 9.87 6.78 -6.78
C GLU A 54 10.02 5.88 -8.02
N ALA A 55 9.79 4.57 -7.87
CA ALA A 55 9.86 3.62 -8.98
C ALA A 55 8.81 3.91 -10.05
N LYS A 56 9.25 4.27 -11.27
CA LYS A 56 8.35 4.47 -12.42
C LYS A 56 7.56 3.20 -12.80
N GLU A 57 8.12 2.03 -12.52
CA GLU A 57 7.52 0.73 -12.84
C GLU A 57 6.37 0.34 -11.89
N SER A 58 6.25 1.02 -10.75
CA SER A 58 5.17 0.77 -9.80
C SER A 58 3.88 1.42 -10.29
N GLY A 59 2.79 0.64 -10.31
CA GLY A 59 1.47 1.12 -10.72
C GLY A 59 0.93 2.21 -9.79
N GLU A 60 0.07 3.10 -10.31
CA GLU A 60 -0.50 4.23 -9.57
C GLU A 60 -1.16 3.80 -8.25
N SER A 61 -2.00 2.76 -8.27
CA SER A 61 -2.67 2.29 -7.04
C SER A 61 -1.71 1.79 -5.96
N VAL A 62 -0.52 1.29 -6.34
CA VAL A 62 0.53 0.91 -5.39
C VAL A 62 1.13 2.16 -4.74
N LYS A 63 1.38 3.20 -5.54
CA LYS A 63 1.91 4.48 -5.04
C LYS A 63 0.91 5.19 -4.14
N GLU A 64 -0.38 5.20 -4.51
CA GLU A 64 -1.45 5.78 -3.71
C GLU A 64 -1.54 5.11 -2.32
N VAL A 65 -1.51 3.78 -2.27
CA VAL A 65 -1.52 3.04 -1.01
C VAL A 65 -0.24 3.27 -0.22
N ALA A 66 0.93 3.26 -0.87
CA ALA A 66 2.20 3.51 -0.21
C ALA A 66 2.24 4.89 0.45
N LEU A 67 1.79 5.93 -0.26
CA LEU A 67 1.67 7.29 0.25
C LEU A 67 0.68 7.36 1.43
N TYR A 68 -0.45 6.66 1.33
CA TYR A 68 -1.41 6.62 2.42
C TYR A 68 -0.85 5.95 3.68
N ILE A 69 -0.14 4.83 3.54
CA ILE A 69 0.52 4.14 4.65
C ILE A 69 1.56 5.06 5.31
N MET A 70 2.42 5.71 4.51
CA MET A 70 3.43 6.66 5.02
C MET A 70 2.79 7.84 5.75
N LYS A 71 1.73 8.43 5.17
CA LYS A 71 1.08 9.62 5.73
C LYS A 71 0.31 9.33 7.02
N ASN A 72 -0.31 8.15 7.13
CA ASN A 72 -1.10 7.78 8.30
C ASN A 72 -0.28 7.10 9.40
N ASN A 73 1.04 6.93 9.20
CA ASN A 73 1.92 6.24 10.13
C ASN A 73 1.31 4.91 10.61
N LEU A 74 0.66 4.19 9.68
CA LEU A 74 0.02 2.93 10.00
C LEU A 74 1.13 1.95 10.40
N SER A 75 1.33 1.79 11.70
CA SER A 75 2.16 0.74 12.26
C SER A 75 1.54 -0.57 11.81
N VAL A 76 2.11 -1.17 10.76
CA VAL A 76 1.82 -2.55 10.38
C VAL A 76 2.22 -3.39 11.59
N LYS A 77 1.22 -3.74 12.40
CA LYS A 77 1.38 -4.48 13.65
C LYS A 77 1.59 -5.95 13.37
#